data_AF-A0A9X3DBX1-F1
#
_entry.id   AF-A0A9X3DBX1-F1
#
_cell.length_a   1.000
_cell.length_b   1.000
_cell.length_c   1.000
_cell.angle_alpha   90.00
_cell.angle_beta   90.00
_cell.angle_gamma   90.00
#
_symmetry.space_group_name_H-M   'P 1'
#
loop_
_entity.id
_entity.type
_entity.pdbx_description
1 polymer ?
#
loop_
_entity_poly.entity_id
_entity_poly.type
_entity_poly.pdbx_seq_one_letter_code
_entity_poly.pdbx_strand_id
1 'polypeptide(L)'
;MNKLVRKYLFLITSITSIFLSACNLGDGIMERNEEPLASAYANFQELNENYRSTHFEVKLICEAQGYPHPIRVFPSINKQWIIEADAEKSDETQGDYIFYKLNGAGNITDTLYLTYKGYWAELIDDFMVFTNYEEAYYTTWPLDGDTTKRYFKVLNADLNWSAVKVNQHIENAKANSKYWFYKYITNNENSYLKFYYYQNKQWQILWQKVEGFQTVSDEESAGRYSVEVIRTGETDPHLAENITYLHHHRLEKLSYSHNIGGGNPGFDVTNWRGKAFFKTSVNDRDFHFFEPNIAVENEQSDGNKNRFYIVSEPNASAIIFTPLIYKVPNSFAFYTSDRNKLYLIREKIRSK
;
A
#
# COMPACT_ATOMS: atom_id res chain seq x y z
N MET A 1 41.07 37.13 52.02
CA MET A 1 39.89 36.49 51.41
C MET A 1 39.56 35.21 52.16
N ASN A 2 38.43 35.20 52.86
CA ASN A 2 38.08 34.22 53.89
C ASN A 2 37.89 32.79 53.34
N LYS A 3 38.44 31.79 54.04
CA LYS A 3 38.26 30.35 53.76
C LYS A 3 36.78 29.94 53.64
N LEU A 4 35.87 30.69 54.26
CA LEU A 4 34.43 30.51 54.15
C LEU A 4 33.90 30.78 52.74
N VAL A 5 34.35 31.87 52.09
CA VAL A 5 33.87 32.28 50.75
C VAL A 5 34.28 31.26 49.69
N ARG A 6 35.47 30.65 49.84
CA ARG A 6 35.94 29.60 48.92
C ARG A 6 35.13 28.31 49.03
N LYS A 7 34.64 27.95 50.24
CA LYS A 7 33.79 26.77 50.47
C LYS A 7 32.40 26.93 49.85
N TYR A 8 31.81 28.12 49.93
CA TYR A 8 30.51 28.39 49.30
C TYR A 8 30.61 28.53 47.78
N LEU A 9 31.71 29.07 47.24
CA LEU A 9 31.91 29.16 45.79
C LEU A 9 32.02 27.76 45.16
N PHE A 10 32.75 26.83 45.78
CA PHE A 10 32.84 25.44 45.33
C PHE A 10 31.52 24.68 45.46
N LEU A 11 30.74 24.95 46.51
CA LEU A 11 29.43 24.34 46.71
C LEU A 11 28.42 24.82 45.66
N ILE A 12 28.43 26.11 45.33
CA ILE A 12 27.54 26.70 44.30
C ILE A 12 27.91 26.17 42.92
N THR A 13 29.21 26.10 42.56
CA THR A 13 29.62 25.50 41.27
C THR A 13 29.24 24.03 41.17
N SER A 14 29.39 23.24 42.24
CA SER A 14 29.01 21.83 42.24
C SER A 14 27.50 21.62 42.15
N ILE A 15 26.69 22.50 42.77
CA ILE A 15 25.22 22.42 42.68
C ILE A 15 24.73 22.83 41.28
N THR A 16 25.34 23.84 40.64
CA THR A 16 25.00 24.17 39.24
C THR A 16 25.40 23.08 38.25
N SER A 17 26.53 22.39 38.46
CA SER A 17 26.93 21.25 37.62
C SER A 17 26.00 20.04 37.80
N ILE A 18 25.52 19.79 39.02
CA ILE A 18 24.59 18.70 39.31
C ILE A 18 23.19 19.03 38.78
N PHE A 19 22.73 20.29 38.81
CA PHE A 19 21.45 20.66 38.21
C PHE A 19 21.47 20.68 36.67
N LEU A 20 22.57 21.12 36.04
CA LEU A 20 22.73 21.01 34.58
C LEU A 20 22.83 19.54 34.11
N SER A 21 23.40 18.66 34.94
CA SER A 21 23.47 17.23 34.64
C SER A 21 22.18 16.47 35.00
N ALA A 22 21.36 16.97 35.92
CA ALA A 22 20.07 16.37 36.31
C ALA A 22 18.90 16.81 35.41
N CYS A 23 19.04 17.91 34.65
CA CYS A 23 18.13 18.23 33.55
C CYS A 23 18.40 17.40 32.27
N ASN A 24 19.50 16.62 32.25
CA ASN A 24 19.82 15.61 31.23
C ASN A 24 19.57 14.17 31.75
N LEU A 25 18.51 13.98 32.55
CA LEU A 25 17.84 12.66 32.64
C LEU A 25 17.09 12.48 31.31
N GLY A 26 17.91 12.21 30.30
CA GLY A 26 17.73 12.64 28.92
C GLY A 26 16.61 11.92 28.21
N ASP A 27 15.95 12.66 27.33
CA ASP A 27 14.99 12.23 26.32
C ASP A 27 15.44 11.06 25.41
N GLY A 28 16.59 10.43 25.66
CA GLY A 28 17.18 9.38 24.84
C GLY A 28 17.99 9.89 23.65
N ILE A 29 18.16 11.22 23.52
CA ILE A 29 18.92 11.84 22.45
C ILE A 29 20.37 12.06 22.90
N MET A 30 21.30 11.53 22.12
CA MET A 30 22.73 11.56 22.39
C MET A 30 23.39 12.85 21.91
N GLU A 31 22.94 13.38 20.78
CA GLU A 31 23.50 14.56 20.13
C GLU A 31 22.40 15.31 19.37
N ARG A 32 22.46 16.63 19.35
CA ARG A 32 21.58 17.50 18.58
C ARG A 32 22.40 18.31 17.59
N ASN A 33 21.98 18.32 16.33
CA ASN A 33 22.60 19.12 15.30
C ASN A 33 21.90 20.48 15.23
N GLU A 34 22.66 21.53 15.49
CA GLU A 34 22.20 22.93 15.46
C GLU A 34 22.51 23.62 14.12
N GLU A 35 23.08 22.89 13.15
CA GLU A 35 23.30 23.45 11.81
C GLU A 35 21.95 23.81 11.17
N PRO A 36 21.83 24.99 10.55
CA PRO A 36 20.59 25.37 9.87
C PRO A 36 20.38 24.54 8.60
N LEU A 37 19.12 24.32 8.23
CA LEU A 37 18.77 23.70 6.96
C LEU A 37 19.34 24.51 5.80
N ALA A 38 20.06 23.85 4.89
CA ALA A 38 20.60 24.51 3.70
C ALA A 38 19.48 25.11 2.85
N SER A 39 19.71 26.33 2.33
CA SER A 39 18.70 27.13 1.62
C SER A 39 18.08 26.42 0.41
N ALA A 40 18.82 25.52 -0.24
CA ALA A 40 18.34 24.71 -1.36
C ALA A 40 17.12 23.83 -1.01
N TYR A 41 16.94 23.48 0.28
CA TYR A 41 15.87 22.61 0.74
C TYR A 41 14.78 23.35 1.54
N ALA A 42 14.92 24.67 1.72
CA ALA A 42 14.03 25.46 2.58
C ALA A 42 12.56 25.49 2.11
N ASN A 43 12.31 25.30 0.82
CA ASN A 43 10.96 25.33 0.23
C ASN A 43 10.31 23.94 0.11
N PHE A 44 11.00 22.87 0.51
CA PHE A 44 10.41 21.54 0.53
C PHE A 44 9.38 21.46 1.66
N GLN A 45 8.35 20.65 1.44
CA GLN A 45 7.25 20.45 2.39
C GLN A 45 7.02 18.96 2.60
N GLU A 46 6.47 18.60 3.75
CA GLU A 46 5.96 17.25 3.99
C GLU A 46 4.81 16.94 3.03
N LEU A 47 4.78 15.72 2.48
CA LEU A 47 3.74 15.31 1.53
C LEU A 47 2.50 14.82 2.29
N ASN A 48 1.57 15.76 2.52
CA ASN A 48 0.26 15.51 3.09
C ASN A 48 -0.78 16.49 2.50
N GLU A 49 -2.02 16.48 3.01
CA GLU A 49 -3.10 17.35 2.51
C GLU A 49 -2.84 18.85 2.68
N ASN A 50 -1.88 19.23 3.55
CA ASN A 50 -1.51 20.62 3.76
C ASN A 50 -0.41 21.09 2.78
N TYR A 51 0.07 20.23 1.88
CA TYR A 51 1.11 20.56 0.92
C TYR A 51 0.70 21.73 0.01
N ARG A 52 1.45 22.83 0.06
CA ARG A 52 1.12 24.07 -0.67
C ARG A 52 2.01 24.23 -1.89
N SER A 53 1.40 24.15 -3.08
CA SER A 53 2.08 24.42 -4.34
C SER A 53 1.25 25.32 -5.25
N THR A 54 1.93 26.14 -6.05
CA THR A 54 1.32 26.91 -7.15
C THR A 54 1.01 26.03 -8.36
N HIS A 55 1.65 24.86 -8.46
CA HIS A 55 1.54 23.95 -9.60
C HIS A 55 0.71 22.71 -9.29
N PHE A 56 0.78 22.20 -8.06
CA PHE A 56 0.17 20.93 -7.69
C PHE A 56 -0.90 21.08 -6.62
N GLU A 57 -1.92 20.23 -6.72
CA GLU A 57 -2.87 19.89 -5.67
C GLU A 57 -2.51 18.50 -5.15
N VAL A 58 -2.47 18.36 -3.82
CA VAL A 58 -2.36 17.09 -3.13
C VAL A 58 -3.67 16.86 -2.38
N LYS A 59 -4.27 15.69 -2.55
CA LYS A 59 -5.55 15.35 -1.93
C LYS A 59 -5.48 13.94 -1.36
N LEU A 60 -5.92 13.74 -0.12
CA LEU A 60 -6.17 12.42 0.42
C LEU A 60 -7.41 11.83 -0.27
N ILE A 61 -7.27 10.65 -0.86
CA ILE A 61 -8.36 9.98 -1.60
C ILE A 61 -9.05 8.94 -0.75
N CYS A 62 -8.29 8.17 0.03
CA CYS A 62 -8.85 7.22 0.98
C CYS A 62 -7.91 6.98 2.17
N GLU A 63 -8.52 6.63 3.29
CA GLU A 63 -7.86 6.04 4.44
C GLU A 63 -8.50 4.68 4.72
N ALA A 64 -7.70 3.73 5.17
CA ALA A 64 -8.17 2.40 5.57
C ALA A 64 -7.30 1.85 6.69
N GLN A 65 -7.90 1.04 7.55
CA GLN A 65 -7.23 0.44 8.71
C GLN A 65 -7.29 -1.08 8.59
N GLY A 66 -6.19 -1.70 8.17
CA GLY A 66 -6.18 -3.12 7.85
C GLY A 66 -4.77 -3.69 7.73
N TYR A 67 -4.63 -5.03 7.69
CA TYR A 67 -3.33 -5.70 7.61
C TYR A 67 -3.40 -6.94 6.70
N PRO A 68 -2.39 -7.23 5.83
CA PRO A 68 -1.13 -6.52 5.63
C PRO A 68 -1.21 -5.27 4.72
N HIS A 69 -2.17 -5.24 3.80
CA HIS A 69 -2.21 -4.28 2.70
C HIS A 69 -3.60 -3.67 2.57
N PRO A 70 -3.93 -2.65 3.38
CA PRO A 70 -5.31 -2.16 3.50
C PRO A 70 -5.79 -1.36 2.30
N ILE A 71 -4.91 -0.92 1.40
CA ILE A 71 -5.26 -0.18 0.19
C ILE A 71 -4.51 -0.76 -1.01
N ARG A 72 -5.25 -1.02 -2.08
CA ARG A 72 -4.76 -1.50 -3.38
C ARG A 72 -5.34 -0.66 -4.51
N VAL A 73 -4.55 -0.43 -5.56
CA VAL A 73 -4.97 0.35 -6.73
C VAL A 73 -4.78 -0.48 -7.99
N PHE A 74 -5.83 -0.52 -8.80
CA PHE A 74 -5.89 -1.28 -10.04
C PHE A 74 -6.19 -0.31 -11.20
N PRO A 75 -5.43 -0.36 -12.32
CA PRO A 75 -5.91 0.16 -13.58
C PRO A 75 -7.20 -0.56 -13.95
N SER A 76 -8.14 0.19 -14.50
CA SER A 76 -9.39 -0.34 -15.01
C SER A 76 -9.58 0.13 -16.46
N ILE A 77 -10.69 -0.29 -17.04
CA ILE A 77 -11.06 0.07 -18.40
C ILE A 77 -11.35 1.57 -18.55
N ASN A 78 -11.52 2.06 -19.78
CA ASN A 78 -11.92 3.45 -20.06
C ASN A 78 -11.03 4.53 -19.42
N LYS A 79 -9.74 4.22 -19.18
CA LYS A 79 -8.79 5.10 -18.46
C LYS A 79 -9.32 5.45 -17.07
N GLN A 80 -9.81 4.45 -16.36
CA GLN A 80 -10.27 4.55 -14.98
C GLN A 80 -9.33 3.79 -14.05
N TRP A 81 -9.45 4.06 -12.76
CA TRP A 81 -8.75 3.32 -11.71
C TRP A 81 -9.74 2.90 -10.65
N ILE A 82 -9.52 1.73 -10.08
CA ILE A 82 -10.28 1.24 -8.95
C ILE A 82 -9.33 1.19 -7.76
N ILE A 83 -9.73 1.83 -6.68
CA ILE A 83 -9.07 1.70 -5.39
C ILE A 83 -9.92 0.72 -4.59
N GLU A 84 -9.30 -0.35 -4.10
CA GLU A 84 -9.89 -1.20 -3.09
C GLU A 84 -9.27 -0.85 -1.74
N ALA A 85 -10.12 -0.68 -0.73
CA ALA A 85 -9.71 -0.32 0.61
C ALA A 85 -10.46 -1.17 1.63
N ASP A 86 -9.76 -1.67 2.66
CA ASP A 86 -10.38 -2.31 3.83
C ASP A 86 -11.43 -1.35 4.43
N ALA A 87 -12.63 -1.86 4.68
CA ALA A 87 -13.63 -1.10 5.43
C ALA A 87 -13.15 -0.87 6.87
N GLU A 88 -13.74 0.12 7.56
CA GLU A 88 -13.40 0.47 8.94
C GLU A 88 -13.37 -0.79 9.83
N LYS A 89 -12.40 -0.89 10.73
CA LYS A 89 -12.13 -2.12 11.47
C LYS A 89 -12.98 -2.20 12.75
N SER A 90 -14.18 -2.77 12.61
CA SER A 90 -14.94 -3.34 13.73
C SER A 90 -15.01 -4.87 13.57
N ASP A 91 -15.33 -5.59 14.64
CA ASP A 91 -15.59 -7.04 14.55
C ASP A 91 -16.74 -7.34 13.56
N GLU A 92 -17.64 -6.38 13.32
CA GLU A 92 -18.80 -6.53 12.44
C GLU A 92 -18.46 -6.34 10.95
N THR A 93 -17.38 -5.63 10.64
CA THR A 93 -16.99 -5.22 9.28
C THR A 93 -15.68 -5.88 8.84
N GLN A 94 -15.18 -6.85 9.60
CA GLN A 94 -13.93 -7.54 9.30
C GLN A 94 -14.00 -8.25 7.95
N GLY A 95 -13.13 -7.83 7.02
CA GLY A 95 -13.02 -8.40 5.68
C GLY A 95 -13.91 -7.70 4.64
N ASP A 96 -14.72 -6.73 5.05
CA ASP A 96 -15.49 -5.87 4.15
C ASP A 96 -14.56 -4.92 3.40
N TYR A 97 -14.95 -4.55 2.19
CA TYR A 97 -14.19 -3.65 1.33
C TYR A 97 -15.03 -2.46 0.86
N ILE A 98 -14.36 -1.32 0.69
CA ILE A 98 -14.87 -0.15 -0.02
C ILE A 98 -14.06 0.01 -1.29
N PHE A 99 -14.74 0.03 -2.43
CA PHE A 99 -14.16 0.28 -3.73
C PHE A 99 -14.47 1.72 -4.17
N TYR A 100 -13.47 2.45 -4.64
CA TYR A 100 -13.63 3.77 -5.24
C TYR A 100 -13.28 3.72 -6.72
N LYS A 101 -14.18 4.21 -7.58
CA LYS A 101 -13.97 4.29 -9.02
C LYS A 101 -13.55 5.68 -9.43
N LEU A 102 -12.33 5.85 -9.93
CA LEU A 102 -11.77 7.12 -10.36
C LEU A 102 -11.76 7.23 -11.88
N ASN A 103 -12.05 8.42 -12.41
CA ASN A 103 -11.93 8.70 -13.83
C ASN A 103 -10.52 9.11 -14.25
N GLY A 104 -10.36 9.35 -15.56
CA GLY A 104 -9.15 9.87 -16.21
C GLY A 104 -8.51 11.09 -15.55
N ALA A 105 -9.27 11.92 -14.81
CA ALA A 105 -8.82 13.14 -14.16
C ALA A 105 -8.59 12.97 -12.65
N GLY A 106 -8.71 11.74 -12.13
CA GLY A 106 -8.51 11.44 -10.72
C GLY A 106 -9.70 11.81 -9.82
N ASN A 107 -10.88 12.05 -10.41
CA ASN A 107 -12.08 12.31 -9.63
C ASN A 107 -12.79 10.98 -9.34
N ILE A 108 -13.20 10.79 -8.09
CA ILE A 108 -14.11 9.68 -7.72
C ILE A 108 -15.44 9.91 -8.43
N THR A 109 -15.88 8.91 -9.18
CA THR A 109 -17.12 8.89 -9.96
C THR A 109 -18.16 7.95 -9.39
N ASP A 110 -17.73 6.95 -8.62
CA ASP A 110 -18.62 6.01 -7.95
C ASP A 110 -17.91 5.33 -6.77
N THR A 111 -18.68 4.76 -5.85
CA THR A 111 -18.20 4.02 -4.68
C THR A 111 -19.06 2.78 -4.47
N LEU A 112 -18.44 1.66 -4.12
CA LEU A 112 -19.15 0.41 -3.81
C LEU A 112 -18.67 -0.17 -2.49
N TYR A 113 -19.60 -0.39 -1.56
CA TYR A 113 -19.36 -1.13 -0.32
C TYR A 113 -19.71 -2.61 -0.53
N LEU A 114 -18.79 -3.51 -0.19
CA LEU A 114 -18.99 -4.95 -0.28
C LEU A 114 -18.74 -5.62 1.07
N THR A 115 -19.79 -6.25 1.60
CA THR A 115 -19.70 -7.11 2.78
C THR A 115 -19.05 -8.44 2.44
N TYR A 116 -18.13 -8.91 3.28
CA TYR A 116 -17.56 -10.23 3.19
C TYR A 116 -18.61 -11.31 3.46
N LYS A 117 -18.79 -12.22 2.50
CA LYS A 117 -19.76 -13.33 2.60
C LYS A 117 -19.08 -14.69 2.47
N GLY A 118 -17.89 -14.81 3.05
CA GLY A 118 -17.04 -16.01 2.92
C GLY A 118 -16.26 -16.08 1.60
N TYR A 119 -16.25 -14.98 0.83
CA TYR A 119 -15.44 -14.82 -0.38
C TYR A 119 -15.29 -13.33 -0.70
N TRP A 120 -14.22 -12.99 -1.41
CA TRP A 120 -14.00 -11.67 -1.97
C TRP A 120 -14.39 -11.61 -3.44
N ALA A 121 -14.74 -10.42 -3.91
CA ALA A 121 -15.01 -10.18 -5.32
C ALA A 121 -13.71 -10.19 -6.12
N GLU A 122 -13.72 -10.81 -7.28
CA GLU A 122 -12.62 -10.78 -8.24
C GLU A 122 -12.85 -9.64 -9.22
N LEU A 123 -11.89 -8.72 -9.35
CA LEU A 123 -11.93 -7.66 -10.35
C LEU A 123 -11.37 -8.18 -11.68
N ILE A 124 -12.19 -8.24 -12.73
CA ILE A 124 -11.78 -8.73 -14.05
C ILE A 124 -12.24 -7.72 -15.10
N ASP A 125 -11.38 -6.77 -15.46
CA ASP A 125 -11.65 -5.68 -16.41
C ASP A 125 -13.03 -5.02 -16.16
N ASP A 126 -14.04 -5.40 -16.95
CA ASP A 126 -15.39 -4.85 -16.99
C ASP A 126 -16.28 -5.38 -15.84
N PHE A 127 -15.83 -6.39 -15.12
CA PHE A 127 -16.66 -7.19 -14.21
C PHE A 127 -16.14 -7.18 -12.78
N MET A 128 -17.08 -7.13 -11.83
CA MET A 128 -16.85 -7.72 -10.51
C MET A 128 -17.48 -9.11 -10.49
N VAL A 129 -16.69 -10.12 -10.16
CA VAL A 129 -17.09 -11.52 -10.19
C VAL A 129 -17.12 -12.09 -8.77
N PHE A 130 -18.29 -12.58 -8.39
CA PHE A 130 -18.60 -13.10 -7.06
C PHE A 130 -18.77 -14.61 -7.18
N THR A 131 -17.88 -15.37 -6.54
CA THR A 131 -17.85 -16.83 -6.69
C THR A 131 -17.55 -17.54 -5.37
N ASN A 132 -18.51 -18.31 -4.87
CA ASN A 132 -18.29 -19.32 -3.84
C ASN A 132 -18.98 -20.65 -4.22
N TYR A 133 -19.17 -21.54 -3.26
CA TYR A 133 -19.87 -22.80 -3.52
C TYR A 133 -21.36 -22.59 -3.86
N GLU A 134 -22.08 -21.81 -3.03
CA GLU A 134 -23.54 -21.66 -3.02
C GLU A 134 -24.07 -20.59 -3.99
N GLU A 135 -23.30 -19.52 -4.19
CA GLU A 135 -23.66 -18.35 -4.96
C GLU A 135 -22.56 -18.02 -5.97
N ALA A 136 -22.97 -17.77 -7.21
CA ALA A 136 -22.12 -17.18 -8.22
C ALA A 136 -22.91 -16.17 -9.06
N TYR A 137 -22.43 -14.93 -9.09
CA TYR A 137 -22.96 -13.87 -9.94
C TYR A 137 -21.85 -12.88 -10.31
N TYR A 138 -22.14 -11.99 -11.23
CA TYR A 138 -21.27 -10.90 -11.58
C TYR A 138 -22.07 -9.62 -11.78
N THR A 139 -21.38 -8.48 -11.69
CA THR A 139 -21.91 -7.15 -11.99
C THR A 139 -21.02 -6.48 -13.03
N THR A 140 -21.47 -5.36 -13.59
CA THR A 140 -20.66 -4.54 -14.53
C THR A 140 -20.23 -3.22 -13.90
N TRP A 141 -20.18 -3.15 -12.57
CA TRP A 141 -19.80 -1.94 -11.84
C TRP A 141 -18.48 -1.30 -12.34
N PRO A 142 -17.40 -2.07 -12.60
CA PRO A 142 -16.17 -1.51 -13.18
C PRO A 142 -16.38 -0.83 -14.53
N LEU A 143 -17.32 -1.32 -15.34
CA LEU A 143 -17.69 -0.73 -16.63
C LEU A 143 -18.57 0.52 -16.47
N ASP A 144 -19.74 0.39 -15.87
CA ASP A 144 -20.81 1.40 -15.94
C ASP A 144 -21.45 1.75 -14.59
N GLY A 145 -20.98 1.17 -13.50
CA GLY A 145 -21.57 1.35 -12.16
C GLY A 145 -22.79 0.47 -11.90
N ASP A 146 -23.20 -0.38 -12.84
CA ASP A 146 -24.34 -1.29 -12.65
C ASP A 146 -23.98 -2.42 -11.67
N THR A 147 -24.66 -2.41 -10.51
CA THR A 147 -24.52 -3.42 -9.46
C THR A 147 -25.56 -4.54 -9.57
N THR A 148 -26.37 -4.56 -10.63
CA THR A 148 -27.38 -5.60 -10.86
C THR A 148 -26.72 -6.96 -10.98
N LYS A 149 -27.15 -7.90 -10.11
CA LYS A 149 -26.64 -9.27 -10.13
C LYS A 149 -27.02 -9.97 -11.43
N ARG A 150 -26.02 -10.48 -12.14
CA ARG A 150 -26.18 -11.31 -13.33
C ARG A 150 -25.68 -12.71 -13.02
N TYR A 151 -26.51 -13.71 -13.26
CA TYR A 151 -26.18 -15.09 -12.95
C TYR A 151 -25.40 -15.77 -14.07
N PHE A 152 -24.53 -16.68 -13.67
CA PHE A 152 -23.78 -17.52 -14.59
C PHE A 152 -24.70 -18.55 -15.24
N LYS A 153 -24.40 -18.90 -16.50
CA LYS A 153 -24.94 -20.12 -17.10
C LYS A 153 -24.17 -21.32 -16.56
N VAL A 154 -24.86 -22.20 -15.84
CA VAL A 154 -24.23 -23.39 -15.25
C VAL A 154 -24.28 -24.57 -16.23
N LEU A 155 -23.15 -25.24 -16.39
CA LEU A 155 -22.98 -26.43 -17.23
C LEU A 155 -22.48 -27.59 -16.38
N ASN A 156 -22.93 -28.81 -16.73
CA ASN A 156 -22.54 -30.06 -16.07
C ASN A 156 -22.79 -30.06 -14.55
N ALA A 157 -23.85 -29.39 -14.09
CA ALA A 157 -24.19 -29.33 -12.66
C ALA A 157 -24.47 -30.71 -12.04
N ASP A 158 -24.96 -31.65 -12.87
CA ASP A 158 -25.24 -33.04 -12.53
C ASP A 158 -24.02 -33.95 -12.64
N LEU A 159 -22.87 -33.43 -13.11
CA LEU A 159 -21.60 -34.13 -13.26
C LEU A 159 -21.66 -35.35 -14.19
N ASN A 160 -22.62 -35.38 -15.12
CA ASN A 160 -22.83 -36.51 -16.02
C ASN A 160 -22.00 -36.44 -17.32
N TRP A 161 -21.28 -35.34 -17.58
CA TRP A 161 -20.42 -35.25 -18.76
C TRP A 161 -19.18 -36.14 -18.60
N SER A 162 -18.79 -36.81 -19.68
CA SER A 162 -17.54 -37.56 -19.72
C SER A 162 -16.34 -36.63 -19.59
N ALA A 163 -15.24 -37.13 -19.02
CA ALA A 163 -13.99 -36.37 -18.89
C ALA A 163 -13.49 -35.82 -20.23
N VAL A 164 -13.63 -36.59 -21.31
CA VAL A 164 -13.29 -36.15 -22.68
C VAL A 164 -14.11 -34.92 -23.09
N LYS A 165 -15.42 -34.93 -22.83
CA LYS A 165 -16.30 -33.81 -23.16
C LYS A 165 -15.97 -32.58 -22.31
N VAL A 166 -15.71 -32.75 -21.03
CA VAL A 166 -15.30 -31.67 -20.12
C VAL A 166 -14.00 -31.02 -20.62
N ASN A 167 -12.96 -31.82 -20.90
CA ASN A 167 -11.68 -31.31 -21.37
C ASN A 167 -11.79 -30.61 -22.73
N GLN A 168 -12.53 -31.18 -23.69
CA GLN A 168 -12.78 -30.53 -24.97
C GLN A 168 -13.48 -29.17 -24.82
N HIS A 169 -14.42 -29.07 -23.89
CA HIS A 169 -15.14 -27.83 -23.62
C HIS A 169 -14.21 -26.78 -23.01
N ILE A 170 -13.36 -27.17 -22.05
CA ILE A 170 -12.36 -26.31 -21.42
C ILE A 170 -11.37 -25.77 -22.46
N GLU A 171 -10.79 -26.65 -23.28
CA GLU A 171 -9.81 -26.24 -24.31
C GLU A 171 -10.44 -25.30 -25.33
N ASN A 172 -11.68 -25.57 -25.75
CA ASN A 172 -12.40 -24.66 -26.63
C ASN A 172 -12.63 -23.29 -25.98
N ALA A 173 -13.06 -23.28 -24.71
CA ALA A 173 -13.31 -22.03 -24.00
C ALA A 173 -12.01 -21.23 -23.76
N LYS A 174 -10.91 -21.88 -23.37
CA LYS A 174 -9.58 -21.26 -23.23
C LYS A 174 -9.12 -20.61 -24.53
N ALA A 175 -9.38 -21.26 -25.67
CA ALA A 175 -9.00 -20.76 -27.00
C ALA A 175 -9.87 -19.59 -27.51
N ASN A 176 -11.14 -19.51 -27.08
CA ASN A 176 -12.12 -18.59 -27.67
C ASN A 176 -12.66 -17.51 -26.72
N SER A 177 -12.33 -17.58 -25.43
CA SER A 177 -12.82 -16.64 -24.41
C SER A 177 -11.71 -15.69 -24.00
N LYS A 178 -12.01 -14.38 -23.95
CA LYS A 178 -11.07 -13.38 -23.41
C LYS A 178 -10.76 -13.64 -21.93
N TYR A 179 -11.79 -14.02 -21.17
CA TYR A 179 -11.68 -14.28 -19.74
C TYR A 179 -12.02 -15.73 -19.44
N TRP A 180 -11.16 -16.34 -18.65
CA TRP A 180 -11.38 -17.63 -18.01
C TRP A 180 -10.48 -17.80 -16.80
N PHE A 181 -10.90 -18.63 -15.85
CA PHE A 181 -10.12 -19.01 -14.68
C PHE A 181 -10.71 -20.25 -14.00
N TYR A 182 -9.94 -20.87 -13.12
CA TYR A 182 -10.39 -21.93 -12.25
C TYR A 182 -10.57 -21.44 -10.82
N LYS A 183 -11.48 -22.09 -10.10
CA LYS A 183 -11.54 -22.01 -8.63
C LYS A 183 -11.74 -23.41 -8.08
N TYR A 184 -10.83 -23.82 -7.21
CA TYR A 184 -11.03 -25.00 -6.38
C TYR A 184 -12.04 -24.68 -5.28
N ILE A 185 -13.04 -25.53 -5.11
CA ILE A 185 -14.10 -25.33 -4.13
C ILE A 185 -14.45 -26.66 -3.48
N THR A 186 -14.59 -26.66 -2.17
CA THR A 186 -15.03 -27.81 -1.39
C THR A 186 -16.47 -27.63 -0.93
N ASN A 187 -17.22 -28.73 -0.87
CA ASN A 187 -18.45 -28.81 -0.09
C ASN A 187 -18.49 -30.16 0.63
N ASN A 188 -18.45 -30.11 1.97
CA ASN A 188 -18.28 -31.26 2.83
C ASN A 188 -17.03 -32.08 2.44
N GLU A 189 -17.22 -33.32 2.00
CA GLU A 189 -16.16 -34.25 1.57
C GLU A 189 -15.90 -34.22 0.06
N ASN A 190 -16.70 -33.50 -0.73
CA ASN A 190 -16.54 -33.45 -2.17
C ASN A 190 -15.70 -32.24 -2.58
N SER A 191 -14.75 -32.50 -3.47
CA SER A 191 -13.88 -31.50 -4.07
C SER A 191 -14.31 -31.24 -5.51
N TYR A 192 -14.39 -29.97 -5.87
CA TYR A 192 -14.76 -29.53 -7.20
C TYR A 192 -13.72 -28.56 -7.75
N LEU A 193 -13.49 -28.66 -9.05
CA LEU A 193 -12.82 -27.63 -9.81
C LEU A 193 -13.88 -26.97 -10.69
N LYS A 194 -14.18 -25.69 -10.42
CA LYS A 194 -15.10 -24.91 -11.25
C LYS A 194 -14.30 -24.12 -12.26
N PHE A 195 -14.61 -24.30 -13.54
CA PHE A 195 -14.02 -23.52 -14.63
C PHE A 195 -15.00 -22.41 -15.05
N TYR A 196 -14.56 -21.17 -14.90
CA TYR A 196 -15.32 -19.97 -15.22
C TYR A 196 -14.80 -19.39 -16.53
N TYR A 197 -15.69 -18.94 -17.41
CA TYR A 197 -15.30 -18.29 -18.66
C TYR A 197 -16.40 -17.38 -19.20
N TYR A 198 -16.01 -16.33 -19.92
CA TYR A 198 -16.93 -15.38 -20.54
C TYR A 198 -16.98 -15.58 -22.05
N GLN A 199 -18.13 -16.01 -22.55
CA GLN A 199 -18.34 -16.26 -23.98
C GLN A 199 -19.80 -15.98 -24.35
N ASN A 200 -20.05 -15.54 -25.59
CA ASN A 200 -21.39 -15.23 -26.08
C ASN A 200 -22.13 -14.21 -25.20
N LYS A 201 -21.39 -13.21 -24.70
CA LYS A 201 -21.87 -12.13 -23.82
C LYS A 201 -22.40 -12.59 -22.45
N GLN A 202 -22.06 -13.80 -22.00
CA GLN A 202 -22.47 -14.32 -20.70
C GLN A 202 -21.33 -15.09 -20.03
N TRP A 203 -21.17 -14.91 -18.72
CA TRP A 203 -20.31 -15.78 -17.93
C TRP A 203 -20.93 -17.16 -17.74
N GLN A 204 -20.10 -18.18 -17.80
CA GLN A 204 -20.49 -19.58 -17.67
C GLN A 204 -19.62 -20.28 -16.62
N ILE A 205 -20.19 -21.31 -15.98
CA ILE A 205 -19.49 -22.18 -15.02
C ILE A 205 -19.61 -23.60 -15.52
N LEU A 206 -18.47 -24.26 -15.70
CA LEU A 206 -18.42 -25.71 -15.90
C LEU A 206 -17.98 -26.39 -14.62
N TRP A 207 -18.80 -27.31 -14.11
CA TRP A 207 -18.48 -28.09 -12.93
C TRP A 207 -17.66 -29.34 -13.31
N GLN A 208 -16.60 -29.58 -12.54
CA GLN A 208 -15.80 -30.80 -12.58
C GLN A 208 -15.67 -31.37 -11.17
N LYS A 209 -15.93 -32.67 -11.03
CA LYS A 209 -15.58 -33.40 -9.80
C LYS A 209 -14.12 -33.79 -9.87
N VAL A 210 -13.38 -33.52 -8.80
CA VAL A 210 -11.95 -33.86 -8.68
C VAL A 210 -11.73 -34.64 -7.39
N GLU A 211 -10.70 -35.47 -7.37
CA GLU A 211 -10.29 -36.18 -6.18
C GLU A 211 -9.27 -35.35 -5.40
N GLY A 212 -9.50 -35.22 -4.10
CA GLY A 212 -8.60 -34.51 -3.20
C GLY A 212 -8.46 -33.01 -3.47
N PHE A 213 -7.49 -32.42 -2.77
CA PHE A 213 -7.13 -31.03 -2.92
C PHE A 213 -6.49 -30.77 -4.29
N GLN A 214 -6.89 -29.67 -4.94
CA GLN A 214 -6.29 -29.22 -6.19
C GLN A 214 -5.74 -27.81 -5.98
N THR A 215 -4.50 -27.60 -6.41
CA THR A 215 -3.90 -26.26 -6.49
C THR A 215 -4.25 -25.66 -7.83
N VAL A 216 -4.82 -24.45 -7.83
CA VAL A 216 -4.94 -23.62 -9.03
C VAL A 216 -3.74 -22.70 -9.07
N SER A 217 -2.97 -22.71 -10.16
CA SER A 217 -1.83 -21.79 -10.29
C SER A 217 -2.30 -20.35 -10.50
N ASP A 218 -1.43 -19.38 -10.21
CA ASP A 218 -1.78 -17.96 -10.35
C ASP A 218 -2.19 -17.62 -11.78
N GLU A 219 -1.55 -18.22 -12.79
CA GLU A 219 -1.85 -18.06 -14.23
C GLU A 219 -3.20 -18.65 -14.64
N GLU A 220 -3.77 -19.51 -13.81
CA GLU A 220 -5.06 -20.16 -14.02
C GLU A 220 -6.15 -19.62 -13.08
N SER A 221 -5.79 -18.79 -12.10
CA SER A 221 -6.70 -18.12 -11.17
C SER A 221 -7.31 -16.85 -11.77
N ALA A 222 -8.30 -16.26 -11.10
CA ALA A 222 -8.84 -14.95 -11.48
C ALA A 222 -7.82 -13.80 -11.25
N GLY A 223 -6.88 -13.98 -10.31
CA GLY A 223 -5.90 -12.96 -9.92
C GLY A 223 -5.03 -12.47 -11.08
N ARG A 224 -4.81 -13.29 -12.11
CA ARG A 224 -4.06 -12.90 -13.33
C ARG A 224 -4.62 -11.67 -14.06
N TYR A 225 -5.90 -11.33 -13.87
CA TYR A 225 -6.53 -10.18 -14.50
C TYR A 225 -6.42 -8.92 -13.64
N SER A 226 -6.04 -9.05 -12.38
CA SER A 226 -5.89 -7.96 -11.42
C SER A 226 -4.43 -7.50 -11.38
N VAL A 227 -4.10 -6.46 -12.14
CA VAL A 227 -2.77 -5.85 -12.08
C VAL A 227 -2.79 -4.73 -11.06
N GLU A 228 -2.10 -4.93 -9.94
CA GLU A 228 -1.90 -3.91 -8.91
C GLU A 228 -0.82 -2.91 -9.35
N VAL A 229 -1.09 -1.62 -9.24
CA VAL A 229 -0.10 -0.55 -9.49
C VAL A 229 0.37 0.14 -8.21
N ILE A 230 -0.42 0.03 -7.15
CA ILE A 230 -0.05 0.41 -5.78
C ILE A 230 -0.62 -0.64 -4.84
N ARG A 231 0.19 -1.05 -3.87
CA ARG A 231 -0.22 -1.84 -2.72
C ARG A 231 0.42 -1.22 -1.49
N THR A 232 -0.38 -0.74 -0.54
CA THR A 232 0.13 -0.13 0.70
C THR A 232 0.69 -1.19 1.64
N GLY A 233 1.62 -0.82 2.52
CA GLY A 233 2.21 -1.76 3.48
C GLY A 233 3.27 -2.68 2.89
N GLU A 234 3.76 -2.38 1.68
CA GLU A 234 5.02 -2.92 1.18
C GLU A 234 6.17 -2.51 2.10
N THR A 235 7.13 -3.42 2.26
CA THR A 235 8.27 -3.25 3.18
C THR A 235 9.62 -3.33 2.45
N ASP A 236 9.66 -2.96 1.17
CA ASP A 236 10.94 -2.85 0.44
C ASP A 236 11.74 -1.67 1.01
N PRO A 237 12.93 -1.89 1.62
CA PRO A 237 13.72 -0.82 2.20
C PRO A 237 14.33 0.14 1.16
N HIS A 238 14.20 -0.15 -0.13
CA HIS A 238 14.71 0.67 -1.22
C HIS A 238 13.63 1.59 -1.82
N LEU A 239 14.07 2.76 -2.28
CA LEU A 239 13.17 3.69 -2.98
C LEU A 239 12.72 3.12 -4.31
N ALA A 240 11.48 3.39 -4.67
CA ALA A 240 10.98 3.20 -6.02
C ALA A 240 11.86 3.99 -7.03
N GLU A 241 12.11 3.39 -8.21
CA GLU A 241 13.02 3.95 -9.23
C GLU A 241 12.67 5.38 -9.67
N ASN A 242 11.41 5.76 -9.53
CA ASN A 242 10.90 7.07 -9.92
C ASN A 242 10.92 8.12 -8.78
N ILE A 243 11.58 7.81 -7.65
CA ILE A 243 11.83 8.72 -6.53
C ILE A 243 13.34 8.85 -6.32
N THR A 244 13.83 10.08 -6.29
CA THR A 244 15.24 10.41 -6.07
C THR A 244 15.43 10.98 -4.69
N TYR A 245 16.31 10.36 -3.90
CA TYR A 245 16.82 10.94 -2.66
C TYR A 245 17.82 12.06 -2.96
N LEU A 246 17.65 13.22 -2.30
CA LEU A 246 18.46 14.41 -2.53
C LEU A 246 19.37 14.76 -1.36
N HIS A 247 18.87 14.67 -0.12
CA HIS A 247 19.59 15.14 1.07
C HIS A 247 18.98 14.61 2.36
N HIS A 248 19.81 14.49 3.39
CA HIS A 248 19.39 14.21 4.75
C HIS A 248 19.92 15.30 5.67
N HIS A 249 18.99 16.10 6.19
CA HIS A 249 19.30 17.10 7.20
C HIS A 249 19.16 16.45 8.58
N ARG A 250 20.30 16.05 9.13
CA ARG A 250 20.42 15.41 10.45
C ARG A 250 19.99 16.37 11.54
N LEU A 251 19.20 15.90 12.49
CA LEU A 251 18.71 16.70 13.62
C LEU A 251 19.15 16.10 14.95
N GLU A 252 18.97 14.81 15.14
CA GLU A 252 19.16 14.17 16.44
C GLU A 252 19.85 12.82 16.27
N LYS A 253 20.85 12.54 17.08
CA LYS A 253 21.49 11.22 17.16
C LYS A 253 20.89 10.44 18.31
N LEU A 254 20.38 9.24 18.04
CA LEU A 254 19.67 8.41 19.01
C LEU A 254 19.85 6.92 18.66
N SER A 255 19.55 6.04 19.62
CA SER A 255 19.45 4.60 19.37
C SER A 255 18.03 4.19 19.00
N TYR A 256 17.88 3.18 18.14
CA TYR A 256 16.61 2.55 17.77
C TYR A 256 16.83 1.10 17.37
N SER A 257 15.77 0.30 17.31
CA SER A 257 15.84 -1.13 17.00
C SER A 257 15.31 -1.45 15.61
N HIS A 258 15.94 -2.39 14.92
CA HIS A 258 15.39 -3.05 13.74
C HIS A 258 14.70 -4.34 14.13
N ASN A 259 13.39 -4.43 13.92
CA ASN A 259 12.65 -5.68 14.09
C ASN A 259 12.66 -6.47 12.78
N ILE A 260 13.60 -7.40 12.65
CA ILE A 260 13.60 -8.35 11.53
C ILE A 260 12.59 -9.45 11.89
N GLY A 261 11.43 -9.46 11.23
CA GLY A 261 10.43 -10.52 11.40
C GLY A 261 10.99 -11.93 11.16
N GLY A 262 10.27 -12.97 11.61
CA GLY A 262 10.64 -14.36 11.33
C GLY A 262 11.57 -15.03 12.34
N GLY A 263 11.64 -14.54 13.58
CA GLY A 263 12.35 -15.20 14.69
C GLY A 263 13.84 -14.88 14.80
N ASN A 264 14.37 -14.00 13.96
CA ASN A 264 15.71 -13.43 14.14
C ASN A 264 15.68 -12.39 15.28
N PRO A 265 16.72 -12.33 16.12
CA PRO A 265 16.82 -11.28 17.13
C PRO A 265 16.93 -9.93 16.41
N GLY A 266 16.09 -8.98 16.82
CA GLY A 266 16.27 -7.58 16.44
C GLY A 266 17.64 -7.08 16.90
N PHE A 267 18.13 -6.02 16.26
CA PHE A 267 19.39 -5.39 16.63
C PHE A 267 19.21 -3.89 16.76
N ASP A 268 20.00 -3.29 17.64
CA ASP A 268 19.99 -1.85 17.88
C ASP A 268 21.04 -1.15 17.03
N VAL A 269 20.68 0.04 16.55
CA VAL A 269 21.55 0.93 15.78
C VAL A 269 21.52 2.30 16.42
N THR A 270 22.67 2.96 16.47
CA THR A 270 22.77 4.38 16.80
C THR A 270 23.05 5.16 15.53
N ASN A 271 22.12 6.02 15.12
CA ASN A 271 22.27 6.84 13.93
C ASN A 271 21.59 8.21 14.10
N TRP A 272 21.78 9.08 13.11
CA TRP A 272 21.09 10.34 13.00
C TRP A 272 19.69 10.15 12.42
N ARG A 273 18.70 10.66 13.15
CA ARG A 273 17.36 10.94 12.66
C ARG A 273 17.28 12.41 12.19
N GLY A 274 16.54 12.66 11.13
CA GLY A 274 16.40 14.00 10.58
C GLY A 274 15.32 14.11 9.52
N LYS A 275 15.44 15.12 8.65
CA LYS A 275 14.56 15.28 7.48
C LYS A 275 15.24 14.70 6.25
N ALA A 276 14.59 13.76 5.58
CA ALA A 276 15.06 13.25 4.29
C ALA A 276 14.28 13.93 3.15
N PHE A 277 15.00 14.44 2.15
CA PHE A 277 14.46 15.23 1.05
C PHE A 277 14.47 14.40 -0.23
N PHE A 278 13.37 14.44 -0.96
CA PHE A 278 13.13 13.64 -2.13
C PHE A 278 12.57 14.47 -3.29
N LYS A 279 12.77 13.97 -4.50
CA LYS A 279 12.16 14.48 -5.72
C LYS A 279 11.54 13.35 -6.52
N THR A 280 10.42 13.64 -7.15
CA THR A 280 9.84 12.84 -8.23
C THR A 280 9.36 13.77 -9.34
N SER A 281 8.64 13.23 -10.33
CA SER A 281 7.99 14.05 -11.36
C SER A 281 6.53 13.65 -11.54
N VAL A 282 5.66 14.63 -11.74
CA VAL A 282 4.24 14.44 -12.05
C VAL A 282 3.94 15.28 -13.29
N ASN A 283 3.45 14.65 -14.37
CA ASN A 283 3.31 15.27 -15.70
C ASN A 283 4.55 16.07 -16.13
N ASP A 284 5.72 15.44 -16.09
CA ASP A 284 7.02 16.02 -16.50
C ASP A 284 7.46 17.27 -15.72
N ARG A 285 6.78 17.61 -14.62
CA ARG A 285 7.22 18.65 -13.68
C ARG A 285 7.78 18.02 -12.42
N ASP A 286 8.87 18.60 -11.92
CA ASP A 286 9.47 18.19 -10.66
C ASP A 286 8.52 18.44 -9.48
N PHE A 287 8.36 17.42 -8.65
CA PHE A 287 7.63 17.47 -7.40
C PHE A 287 8.60 17.18 -6.25
N HIS A 288 8.68 18.09 -5.28
CA HIS A 288 9.68 18.09 -4.21
C HIS A 288 9.00 17.92 -2.85
N PHE A 289 9.50 17.01 -2.02
CA PHE A 289 8.94 16.77 -0.69
C PHE A 289 10.00 16.29 0.30
N PHE A 290 9.72 16.40 1.59
CA PHE A 290 10.53 15.79 2.63
C PHE A 290 9.69 14.88 3.52
N GLU A 291 10.35 13.93 4.17
CA GLU A 291 9.78 13.15 5.27
C GLU A 291 10.58 13.45 6.55
N PRO A 292 9.92 13.83 7.67
CA PRO A 292 10.59 14.02 8.94
C PRO A 292 10.93 12.68 9.60
N ASN A 293 11.72 12.72 10.66
CA ASN A 293 12.03 11.56 11.50
C ASN A 293 12.64 10.36 10.76
N ILE A 294 13.36 10.62 9.66
CA ILE A 294 14.01 9.59 8.88
C ILE A 294 15.45 9.39 9.34
N ALA A 295 15.83 8.15 9.59
CA ALA A 295 17.21 7.69 9.59
C ALA A 295 17.58 7.16 8.20
N VAL A 296 18.77 7.53 7.72
CA VAL A 296 19.32 7.04 6.44
C VAL A 296 20.49 6.13 6.76
N GLU A 297 20.37 4.87 6.34
CA GLU A 297 21.37 3.84 6.51
C GLU A 297 21.86 3.35 5.15
N ASN A 298 23.05 2.77 5.12
CA ASN A 298 23.53 2.02 3.98
C ASN A 298 24.30 0.80 4.50
N GLU A 299 24.17 -0.32 3.80
CA GLU A 299 24.89 -1.54 4.15
C GLU A 299 25.75 -2.00 2.99
N GLN A 300 26.93 -2.52 3.30
CA GLN A 300 27.79 -3.09 2.26
C GLN A 300 27.14 -4.29 1.55
N SER A 301 26.24 -5.00 2.24
CA SER A 301 25.54 -6.20 1.75
C SER A 301 24.71 -5.94 0.48
N ASP A 302 24.20 -4.73 0.28
CA ASP A 302 23.41 -4.33 -0.89
C ASP A 302 24.14 -3.35 -1.83
N GLY A 303 25.45 -3.19 -1.65
CA GLY A 303 26.27 -2.26 -2.42
C GLY A 303 26.22 -0.82 -1.91
N ASN A 304 25.94 -0.62 -0.61
CA ASN A 304 25.77 0.68 0.03
C ASN A 304 24.61 1.50 -0.53
N LYS A 305 23.50 0.83 -0.87
CA LYS A 305 22.27 1.52 -1.25
C LYS A 305 21.68 2.17 0.00
N ASN A 306 21.12 3.36 -0.17
CA ASN A 306 20.42 4.02 0.93
C ASN A 306 19.14 3.25 1.27
N ARG A 307 18.94 3.03 2.56
CA ARG A 307 17.71 2.55 3.18
C ARG A 307 17.17 3.62 4.09
N PHE A 308 15.85 3.72 4.17
CA PHE A 308 15.16 4.80 4.88
C PHE A 308 14.26 4.22 5.94
N TYR A 309 14.35 4.76 7.14
CA TYR A 309 13.60 4.27 8.28
C TYR A 309 12.95 5.42 9.03
N ILE A 310 11.64 5.36 9.25
CA ILE A 310 10.95 6.22 10.19
C ILE A 310 11.31 5.76 11.60
N VAL A 311 11.83 6.68 12.41
CA VAL A 311 12.13 6.47 13.82
C VAL A 311 11.36 7.52 14.62
N SER A 312 10.27 7.14 15.27
CA SER A 312 9.37 8.09 15.95
C SER A 312 9.96 8.68 17.22
N GLU A 313 10.77 7.92 17.96
CA GLU A 313 11.40 8.33 19.22
C GLU A 313 12.63 7.48 19.55
N PRO A 314 13.47 7.90 20.52
CA PRO A 314 14.57 7.08 20.99
C PRO A 314 14.14 5.71 21.51
N ASN A 315 14.92 4.69 21.17
CA ASN A 315 14.69 3.27 21.44
C ASN A 315 13.43 2.69 20.78
N ALA A 316 12.75 3.44 19.91
CA ALA A 316 11.64 2.91 19.12
C ALA A 316 12.10 1.84 18.14
N SER A 317 11.17 1.02 17.68
CA SER A 317 11.40 0.17 16.53
C SER A 317 11.28 0.98 15.25
N ALA A 318 12.31 0.92 14.41
CA ALA A 318 12.33 1.52 13.09
C ALA A 318 11.23 0.90 12.21
N ILE A 319 10.52 1.76 11.49
CA ILE A 319 9.56 1.36 10.45
C ILE A 319 10.21 1.67 9.11
N ILE A 320 10.21 0.71 8.19
CA ILE A 320 10.73 0.92 6.85
C ILE A 320 9.92 2.03 6.17
N PHE A 321 10.63 3.04 5.63
CA PHE A 321 10.04 4.11 4.84
C PHE A 321 10.14 3.77 3.36
N THR A 322 9.02 3.38 2.77
CA THR A 322 8.91 3.06 1.34
C THR A 322 7.87 3.96 0.69
N PRO A 323 8.24 5.15 0.21
CA PRO A 323 7.32 5.97 -0.54
C PRO A 323 7.06 5.29 -1.88
N LEU A 324 5.80 5.09 -2.21
CA LEU A 324 5.34 4.57 -3.49
C LEU A 324 4.69 5.71 -4.26
N ILE A 325 5.07 5.84 -5.53
CA ILE A 325 4.39 6.75 -6.45
C ILE A 325 4.11 6.04 -7.76
N TYR A 326 2.85 6.05 -8.18
CA TYR A 326 2.44 5.56 -9.49
C TYR A 326 1.94 6.72 -10.33
N LYS A 327 2.57 6.93 -11.49
CA LYS A 327 2.25 8.03 -12.41
C LYS A 327 1.22 7.55 -13.42
N VAL A 328 0.03 8.15 -13.38
CA VAL A 328 -0.97 7.97 -14.42
C VAL A 328 -0.53 8.80 -15.65
N PRO A 329 -0.41 8.18 -16.84
CA PRO A 329 0.03 8.89 -18.03
C PRO A 329 -0.80 10.15 -18.32
N ASN A 330 -0.11 11.30 -18.40
CA ASN A 330 -0.67 12.61 -18.73
C ASN A 330 -1.82 13.08 -17.82
N SER A 331 -1.85 12.69 -16.54
CA SER A 331 -2.94 13.09 -15.65
C SER A 331 -2.52 13.39 -14.21
N PHE A 332 -2.41 12.39 -13.36
CA PHE A 332 -2.14 12.53 -11.93
C PHE A 332 -1.17 11.45 -11.45
N ALA A 333 -0.80 11.46 -10.18
CA ALA A 333 -0.06 10.38 -9.55
C ALA A 333 -0.74 9.93 -8.27
N PHE A 334 -0.75 8.63 -8.01
CA PHE A 334 -1.03 8.09 -6.68
C PHE A 334 0.25 8.11 -5.85
N TYR A 335 0.15 8.51 -4.59
CA TYR A 335 1.26 8.53 -3.65
C TYR A 335 0.85 7.92 -2.32
N THR A 336 1.76 7.18 -1.71
CA THR A 336 1.65 6.74 -0.32
C THR A 336 3.04 6.54 0.28
N SER A 337 3.23 7.00 1.51
CA SER A 337 4.32 6.58 2.41
C SER A 337 3.79 6.05 3.73
N ASP A 338 2.47 6.07 3.90
CA ASP A 338 1.74 5.60 5.06
C ASP A 338 0.83 4.49 4.58
N ARG A 339 1.02 3.32 5.18
CA ARG A 339 0.22 2.14 4.93
C ARG A 339 -1.29 2.39 4.89
N ASN A 340 -1.79 3.29 5.73
CA ASN A 340 -3.22 3.50 5.90
C ASN A 340 -3.78 4.61 5.02
N LYS A 341 -2.95 5.27 4.20
CA LYS A 341 -3.35 6.47 3.46
C LYS A 341 -2.91 6.40 2.00
N LEU A 342 -3.79 6.87 1.13
CA LEU A 342 -3.50 7.05 -0.29
C LEU A 342 -3.83 8.48 -0.71
N TYR A 343 -2.83 9.15 -1.27
CA TYR A 343 -2.94 10.50 -1.79
C TYR A 343 -2.96 10.49 -3.31
N LEU A 344 -3.55 11.54 -3.86
CA LEU A 344 -3.51 11.88 -5.27
C LEU A 344 -2.82 13.23 -5.44
N ILE A 345 -1.87 13.28 -6.37
CA ILE A 345 -1.11 14.47 -6.74
C ILE A 345 -1.44 14.79 -8.19
N ARG A 346 -1.92 16.01 -8.47
CA ARG A 346 -2.20 16.45 -9.84
C ARG A 346 -1.86 17.91 -10.06
N GLU A 347 -1.70 18.31 -11.32
CA GLU A 347 -1.56 19.73 -11.63
C GLU A 347 -2.85 20.49 -11.28
N LYS A 348 -2.70 21.70 -10.71
CA LYS A 348 -3.80 22.61 -10.52
C LYS A 348 -4.35 23.04 -11.87
N ILE A 349 -5.67 22.93 -12.03
CA ILE A 349 -6.38 23.52 -13.17
C ILE A 349 -6.13 25.02 -13.12
N ARG A 350 -5.39 25.57 -14.09
CA ARG A 350 -5.27 27.02 -14.24
C ARG A 350 -6.66 27.55 -14.55
N SER A 351 -7.25 28.30 -13.62
CA SER A 351 -8.41 29.15 -13.95
C SER A 351 -7.96 30.08 -15.08
N LYS A 352 -8.59 29.93 -16.25
CA LYS A 352 -8.37 30.81 -17.40
C LYS A 352 -8.85 32.22 -17.09
#